data_AF-X1HT19-F1
#
_entry.id   AF-X1HT19-F1
#
_cell.length_a   1.000
_cell.length_b   1.000
_cell.length_c   1.000
_cell.angle_alpha   90.00
_cell.angle_beta   90.00
_cell.angle_gamma   90.00
#
_symmetry.space_group_name_H-M   'P 1'
#
loop_
_entity.id
_entity.type
_entity.pdbx_description
1 polymer ?
#
loop_
_entity_poly.entity_id
_entity_poly.type
_entity_poly.pdbx_seq_one_letter_code
_entity_poly.pdbx_strand_id
1 'polypeptide(L)'
;MIETKEKNKDYINLGKIAEALSDKEFPFQIRIECEGREKFSLDYFKDFQGKMKNRTETDIIKILRSIRDYGFSFPFFYWKNSKNISYVMDGHGRLLALQLFKRMGGKLPLFPACHVFAKDKKEAKQKLLRLNSRFGTFDPEGMKEFVSGLEINIDDLDLPEFNMEEIIRSDETIGDDKIPEDIKSITRVGDLWELNEHRVLCGDSTDAEQVEKLMAGEKANMVFTDPPYGVKYDGTHLSSE
;
A
#
# COMPACT_ATOMS: atom_id res chain seq x y z
N MET A 1 -11.71 -17.20 47.43
CA MET A 1 -12.40 -16.89 46.16
C MET A 1 -11.42 -16.10 45.32
N ILE A 2 -10.84 -16.72 44.31
CA ILE A 2 -9.85 -16.08 43.43
C ILE A 2 -10.64 -15.45 42.29
N GLU A 3 -10.78 -14.13 42.32
CA GLU A 3 -11.21 -13.33 41.17
C GLU A 3 -10.21 -13.58 40.02
N THR A 4 -10.60 -14.45 39.10
CA THR A 4 -9.89 -14.58 37.83
C THR A 4 -10.58 -13.65 36.85
N LYS A 5 -10.00 -12.46 36.69
CA LYS A 5 -10.26 -11.50 35.62
C LYS A 5 -10.46 -12.24 34.29
N GLU A 6 -11.68 -12.21 33.76
CA GLU A 6 -11.95 -12.56 32.36
C GLU A 6 -11.11 -11.63 31.48
N LYS A 7 -10.05 -12.16 30.89
CA LYS A 7 -9.23 -11.45 29.91
C LYS A 7 -10.13 -11.12 28.71
N ASN A 8 -10.26 -9.83 28.43
CA ASN A 8 -10.81 -9.23 27.21
C ASN A 8 -10.60 -10.15 25.98
N LYS A 9 -11.69 -10.75 25.48
CA LYS A 9 -11.69 -11.33 24.13
C LYS A 9 -11.75 -10.14 23.17
N ASP A 10 -10.74 -10.00 22.31
CA ASP A 10 -10.73 -9.08 21.18
C ASP A 10 -12.01 -9.28 20.35
N TYR A 11 -13.04 -8.48 20.61
CA TYR A 11 -14.34 -8.58 19.95
C TYR A 11 -14.30 -7.68 18.73
N ILE A 12 -14.24 -8.29 17.53
CA ILE A 12 -14.40 -7.58 16.27
C ILE A 12 -15.78 -6.92 16.24
N ASN A 13 -15.82 -5.59 16.17
CA ASN A 13 -17.07 -4.84 16.15
C ASN A 13 -17.71 -4.86 14.75
N LEU A 14 -18.76 -5.65 14.58
CA LEU A 14 -19.51 -5.77 13.32
C LEU A 14 -20.17 -4.45 12.88
N GLY A 15 -20.66 -3.64 13.83
CA GLY A 15 -21.28 -2.36 13.53
C GLY A 15 -20.30 -1.40 12.88
N LYS A 16 -19.08 -1.31 13.44
CA LYS A 16 -17.98 -0.49 12.89
C LYS A 16 -17.60 -0.92 11.47
N ILE A 17 -17.57 -2.23 11.20
CA ILE A 17 -17.27 -2.75 9.85
C ILE A 17 -18.39 -2.39 8.87
N ALA A 18 -19.65 -2.60 9.25
CA ALA A 18 -20.79 -2.29 8.39
C ALA A 18 -20.88 -0.78 8.09
N GLU A 19 -20.67 0.07 9.10
CA GLU A 19 -20.62 1.53 8.96
C GLU A 19 -19.52 1.95 7.98
N ALA A 20 -18.29 1.44 8.14
CA ALA A 20 -17.15 1.75 7.27
C ALA A 20 -17.28 1.25 5.81
N LEU A 21 -18.30 0.42 5.53
CA LEU A 21 -18.62 -0.11 4.21
C LEU A 21 -19.95 0.43 3.66
N SER A 22 -20.69 1.22 4.45
CA SER A 22 -22.05 1.66 4.15
C SER A 22 -22.14 2.62 2.96
N ASP A 23 -21.05 3.31 2.63
CA ASP A 23 -20.98 4.32 1.56
C ASP A 23 -21.27 3.78 0.15
N LYS A 24 -21.26 2.44 -0.07
CA LYS A 24 -21.42 1.82 -1.40
C LYS A 24 -22.22 0.51 -1.36
N GLU A 25 -23.49 0.59 -0.96
CA GLU A 25 -24.43 -0.56 -0.92
C GLU A 25 -23.89 -1.76 -0.12
N PHE A 26 -24.00 -1.68 1.21
CA PHE A 26 -23.69 -2.81 2.08
C PHE A 26 -24.98 -3.47 2.60
N PRO A 27 -25.13 -4.79 2.53
CA PRO A 27 -24.19 -5.76 1.95
C PRO A 27 -24.24 -5.80 0.41
N PHE A 28 -23.05 -5.84 -0.20
CA PHE A 28 -22.90 -5.93 -1.66
C PHE A 28 -23.03 -7.37 -2.18
N GLN A 29 -23.28 -7.53 -3.48
CA GLN A 29 -23.21 -8.85 -4.12
C GLN A 29 -21.75 -9.22 -4.45
N ILE A 30 -21.30 -10.38 -3.98
CA ILE A 30 -19.95 -10.89 -4.27
C ILE A 30 -19.92 -11.46 -5.70
N ARG A 31 -19.06 -10.91 -6.55
CA ARG A 31 -18.72 -11.46 -7.87
C ARG A 31 -17.62 -12.52 -7.74
N ILE A 32 -17.71 -13.60 -8.51
CA ILE A 32 -16.65 -14.62 -8.58
C ILE A 32 -15.82 -14.35 -9.82
N GLU A 33 -14.57 -13.94 -9.62
CA GLU A 33 -13.65 -13.49 -10.68
C GLU A 33 -12.45 -14.45 -10.81
N CYS A 34 -12.62 -15.69 -10.36
CA CYS A 34 -11.63 -16.74 -10.52
C CYS A 34 -12.27 -18.12 -10.67
N GLU A 35 -11.45 -19.06 -11.13
CA GLU A 35 -11.80 -20.47 -11.22
C GLU A 35 -11.01 -21.32 -10.22
N GLY A 36 -11.55 -22.49 -9.95
CA GLY A 36 -10.97 -23.51 -9.11
C GLY A 36 -11.51 -24.86 -9.55
N ARG A 37 -10.87 -25.96 -9.13
CA ARG A 37 -11.30 -27.30 -9.54
C ARG A 37 -12.73 -27.61 -9.08
N GLU A 38 -13.12 -27.09 -7.92
CA GLU A 38 -14.43 -27.32 -7.31
C GLU A 38 -15.00 -26.00 -6.74
N LYS A 39 -16.31 -25.94 -6.49
CA LYS A 39 -16.98 -24.80 -5.86
C LYS A 39 -17.73 -25.25 -4.60
N PHE A 40 -17.53 -24.56 -3.48
CA PHE A 40 -18.10 -24.96 -2.19
C PHE A 40 -18.80 -23.81 -1.47
N SER A 41 -19.80 -24.12 -0.64
CA SER A 41 -20.30 -23.18 0.36
C SER A 41 -19.18 -22.85 1.36
N LEU A 42 -19.13 -21.61 1.85
CA LEU A 42 -18.16 -21.21 2.87
C LEU A 42 -18.22 -22.10 4.12
N ASP A 43 -19.40 -22.59 4.48
CA ASP A 43 -19.63 -23.43 5.66
C ASP A 43 -18.97 -24.82 5.53
N TYR A 44 -18.52 -25.20 4.33
CA TYR A 44 -17.79 -26.45 4.09
C TYR A 44 -16.39 -26.45 4.72
N PHE A 45 -15.81 -25.25 4.94
CA PHE A 45 -14.44 -25.13 5.39
C PHE A 45 -14.30 -24.78 6.87
N LYS A 46 -13.28 -25.38 7.49
CA LYS A 46 -12.75 -24.95 8.79
C LYS A 46 -11.44 -24.21 8.63
N ASP A 47 -11.14 -23.33 9.58
CA ASP A 47 -9.85 -22.65 9.64
C ASP A 47 -8.72 -23.64 10.01
N PHE A 48 -7.61 -23.61 9.26
CA PHE A 48 -6.43 -24.45 9.54
C PHE A 48 -5.40 -23.75 10.42
N GLN A 49 -5.21 -22.44 10.22
CA GLN A 49 -4.14 -21.63 10.79
C GLN A 49 -4.29 -21.42 12.31
N GLY A 50 -5.51 -21.43 12.84
CA GLY A 50 -5.80 -21.12 14.23
C GLY A 50 -5.39 -19.69 14.59
N LYS A 51 -4.79 -19.51 15.77
CA LYS A 51 -4.40 -18.19 16.31
C LYS A 51 -3.05 -17.65 15.80
N MET A 52 -2.56 -18.12 14.65
CA MET A 52 -1.24 -17.72 14.15
C MET A 52 -1.20 -16.27 13.67
N LYS A 53 -2.32 -15.75 13.15
CA LYS A 53 -2.46 -14.37 12.68
C LYS A 53 -3.76 -13.79 13.22
N ASN A 54 -3.65 -12.72 14.01
CA ASN A 54 -4.80 -11.93 14.44
C ASN A 54 -5.17 -10.94 13.33
N ARG A 55 -6.44 -10.54 13.29
CA ARG A 55 -6.96 -9.56 12.33
C ARG A 55 -7.86 -8.58 13.06
N THR A 56 -7.64 -7.31 12.80
CA THR A 56 -8.39 -6.17 13.31
C THR A 56 -9.63 -5.89 12.45
N GLU A 57 -10.54 -5.03 12.90
CA GLU A 57 -11.64 -4.55 12.06
C GLU A 57 -11.12 -3.92 10.76
N THR A 58 -10.03 -3.15 10.84
CA THR A 58 -9.41 -2.50 9.68
C THR A 58 -8.97 -3.53 8.64
N ASP A 59 -8.33 -4.62 9.05
CA ASP A 59 -7.93 -5.71 8.14
C ASP A 59 -9.14 -6.33 7.44
N ILE A 60 -10.23 -6.54 8.19
CA ILE A 60 -11.46 -7.10 7.64
C ILE A 60 -12.10 -6.13 6.64
N ILE A 61 -12.12 -4.83 6.95
CA ILE A 61 -12.65 -3.79 6.05
C ILE A 61 -11.85 -3.78 4.75
N LYS A 62 -10.51 -3.77 4.81
CA LYS A 62 -9.64 -3.81 3.62
C LYS A 62 -9.90 -5.06 2.77
N ILE A 63 -10.00 -6.23 3.39
CA ILE A 63 -10.30 -7.48 2.67
C ILE A 63 -11.68 -7.43 2.01
N LEU A 64 -12.71 -6.92 2.70
CA LEU A 64 -14.06 -6.81 2.13
C LEU A 64 -14.14 -5.78 1.00
N ARG A 65 -13.42 -4.65 1.10
CA ARG A 65 -13.28 -3.67 0.01
C ARG A 65 -12.64 -4.31 -1.21
N SER A 66 -11.53 -5.03 -1.03
CA SER A 66 -10.88 -5.78 -2.10
C SER A 66 -11.85 -6.77 -2.77
N ILE A 67 -12.62 -7.55 -2.00
CA ILE A 67 -13.61 -8.49 -2.56
C ILE A 67 -14.77 -7.77 -3.27
N ARG A 68 -15.18 -6.59 -2.80
CA ARG A 68 -16.23 -5.79 -3.46
C ARG A 68 -15.76 -5.28 -4.82
N ASP A 69 -14.55 -4.70 -4.84
CA ASP A 69 -14.04 -3.94 -5.97
C ASP A 69 -13.50 -4.89 -7.04
N TYR A 70 -12.75 -5.93 -6.66
CA TYR A 70 -12.10 -6.87 -7.57
C TYR A 70 -12.80 -8.24 -7.66
N GLY A 71 -13.89 -8.43 -6.92
CA GLY A 71 -14.53 -9.73 -6.78
C GLY A 71 -13.70 -10.71 -5.95
N PHE A 72 -14.17 -11.95 -5.85
CA PHE A 72 -13.39 -13.05 -5.29
C PHE A 72 -12.39 -13.54 -6.34
N SER A 73 -11.23 -12.91 -6.43
CA SER A 73 -10.27 -13.06 -7.54
C SER A 73 -9.25 -14.19 -7.37
N PHE A 74 -9.24 -14.89 -6.24
CA PHE A 74 -8.31 -16.01 -6.00
C PHE A 74 -9.06 -17.19 -5.37
N PRO A 75 -8.82 -18.44 -5.75
CA PRO A 75 -9.50 -19.57 -5.12
C PRO A 75 -9.03 -19.77 -3.66
N PHE A 76 -9.78 -20.57 -2.90
CA PHE A 76 -9.28 -21.13 -1.66
C PHE A 76 -8.37 -22.33 -1.94
N PHE A 77 -7.24 -22.42 -1.26
CA PHE A 77 -6.51 -23.69 -1.17
C PHE A 77 -6.93 -24.41 0.10
N TYR A 78 -7.32 -25.67 0.01
CA TYR A 78 -7.78 -26.43 1.17
C TYR A 78 -7.16 -27.82 1.23
N TRP A 79 -7.11 -28.39 2.43
CA TRP A 79 -6.71 -29.78 2.67
C TRP A 79 -7.83 -30.53 3.37
N LYS A 80 -8.13 -31.74 2.89
CA LYS A 80 -9.09 -32.64 3.53
C LYS A 80 -8.36 -33.68 4.37
N ASN A 81 -8.68 -33.76 5.66
CA ASN A 81 -8.08 -34.76 6.55
C ASN A 81 -8.71 -36.15 6.37
N SER A 82 -8.17 -37.15 7.08
CA SER A 82 -8.68 -38.54 7.06
C SER A 82 -10.12 -38.72 7.55
N LYS A 83 -10.70 -37.70 8.22
CA LYS A 83 -12.10 -37.66 8.66
C LYS A 83 -13.00 -36.89 7.70
N ASN A 84 -12.54 -36.63 6.47
CA ASN A 84 -13.23 -35.84 5.45
C ASN A 84 -13.55 -34.38 5.84
N ILE A 85 -12.86 -33.84 6.86
CA ILE A 85 -12.99 -32.44 7.25
C ILE A 85 -12.06 -31.60 6.38
N SER A 86 -12.65 -30.62 5.68
CA SER A 86 -11.94 -29.66 4.83
C SER A 86 -11.45 -28.47 5.63
N TYR A 87 -10.16 -28.18 5.53
CA TYR A 87 -9.49 -27.07 6.19
C TYR A 87 -8.94 -26.09 5.14
N VAL A 88 -9.29 -24.80 5.23
CA VAL A 88 -8.66 -23.76 4.40
C VAL A 88 -7.20 -23.65 4.79
N MET A 89 -6.29 -23.86 3.84
CA MET A 89 -4.85 -23.67 4.00
C MET A 89 -4.41 -22.28 3.55
N ASP A 90 -5.05 -21.69 2.54
CA ASP A 90 -4.77 -20.32 2.14
C ASP A 90 -6.06 -19.54 1.87
N GLY A 91 -6.05 -18.25 2.23
CA GLY A 91 -7.24 -17.42 2.26
C GLY A 91 -7.90 -17.30 3.64
N HIS A 92 -7.21 -17.61 4.74
CA HIS A 92 -7.76 -17.50 6.10
C HIS A 92 -8.40 -16.13 6.42
N GLY A 93 -7.78 -15.04 5.94
CA GLY A 93 -8.35 -13.70 6.11
C GLY A 93 -9.67 -13.52 5.35
N ARG A 94 -9.73 -14.03 4.11
CA ARG A 94 -10.94 -14.03 3.29
C ARG A 94 -12.02 -14.90 3.94
N LEU A 95 -11.67 -16.07 4.49
CA LEU A 95 -12.59 -16.92 5.23
C LEU A 95 -13.24 -16.17 6.41
N LEU A 96 -12.42 -15.53 7.27
CA LEU A 96 -12.92 -14.75 8.40
C LEU A 96 -13.79 -13.57 7.94
N ALA A 97 -13.31 -12.78 6.98
CA ALA A 97 -14.03 -11.64 6.45
C ALA A 97 -15.40 -12.04 5.87
N LEU A 98 -15.47 -13.12 5.09
CA LEU A 98 -16.71 -13.63 4.51
C LEU A 98 -17.66 -14.23 5.56
N GLN A 99 -17.12 -14.85 6.62
CA GLN A 99 -17.94 -15.31 7.76
C GLN A 99 -18.60 -14.13 8.48
N LEU A 100 -17.85 -13.04 8.70
CA LEU A 100 -18.37 -11.82 9.31
C LEU A 100 -19.37 -11.12 8.38
N PHE A 101 -19.06 -11.06 7.09
CA PHE A 101 -19.97 -10.55 6.06
C PHE A 101 -21.33 -11.25 6.07
N LYS A 102 -21.33 -12.59 6.13
CA LYS A 102 -22.55 -13.39 6.28
C LYS A 102 -23.33 -13.05 7.56
N ARG A 103 -22.64 -12.85 8.69
CA ARG A 103 -23.26 -12.45 9.96
C ARG A 103 -23.89 -11.06 9.90
N MET A 104 -23.37 -10.18 9.04
CA MET A 104 -23.93 -8.86 8.77
C MET A 104 -25.01 -8.88 7.69
N GLY A 105 -25.53 -10.06 7.31
CA GLY A 105 -26.63 -10.21 6.35
C GLY A 105 -26.21 -10.38 4.89
N GLY A 106 -24.90 -10.42 4.63
CA GLY A 106 -24.36 -10.62 3.28
C GLY A 106 -24.67 -12.00 2.70
N LYS A 107 -25.07 -12.04 1.44
CA LYS A 107 -25.32 -13.29 0.71
C LYS A 107 -24.00 -13.82 0.13
N LEU A 108 -23.74 -15.11 0.35
CA LEU A 108 -22.52 -15.77 -0.10
C LEU A 108 -22.78 -16.68 -1.31
N PRO A 109 -22.02 -16.58 -2.40
CA PRO A 109 -22.01 -17.56 -3.48
C PRO A 109 -21.25 -18.83 -3.08
N LEU A 110 -21.17 -19.80 -4.00
CA LEU A 110 -20.19 -20.89 -3.90
C LEU A 110 -18.80 -20.38 -4.30
N PHE A 111 -17.80 -20.69 -3.51
CA PHE A 111 -16.43 -20.22 -3.71
C PHE A 111 -15.57 -21.27 -4.42
N PRO A 112 -14.79 -20.85 -5.44
CA PRO A 112 -13.79 -21.71 -6.08
C PRO A 112 -12.73 -22.18 -5.10
N ALA A 113 -12.37 -23.45 -5.18
CA ALA A 113 -11.34 -24.04 -4.33
C ALA A 113 -10.50 -25.11 -5.04
N CYS A 114 -9.25 -25.24 -4.58
CA CYS A 114 -8.26 -26.18 -5.06
C CYS A 114 -7.77 -27.07 -3.91
N HIS A 115 -7.87 -28.39 -4.09
CA HIS A 115 -7.42 -29.35 -3.09
C HIS A 115 -5.90 -29.48 -3.08
N VAL A 116 -5.29 -29.23 -1.94
CA VAL A 116 -3.89 -29.50 -1.63
C VAL A 116 -3.81 -30.86 -0.95
N PHE A 117 -3.30 -31.85 -1.68
CA PHE A 117 -3.07 -33.18 -1.14
C PHE A 117 -2.00 -33.14 -0.05
N ALA A 118 -2.29 -33.71 1.12
CA ALA A 118 -1.32 -33.98 2.17
C ALA A 118 -1.78 -35.22 2.96
N LYS A 119 -0.83 -36.07 3.34
CA LYS A 119 -1.13 -37.34 4.02
C LYS A 119 -1.64 -37.14 5.45
N ASP A 120 -1.18 -36.09 6.11
CA ASP A 120 -1.49 -35.79 7.50
C ASP A 120 -1.38 -34.28 7.77
N LYS A 121 -1.73 -33.89 9.00
CA LYS A 121 -1.67 -32.49 9.46
C LYS A 121 -0.24 -31.94 9.45
N LYS A 122 0.79 -32.77 9.63
CA LYS A 122 2.19 -32.35 9.65
C LYS A 122 2.64 -31.95 8.25
N GLU A 123 2.36 -32.76 7.24
CA GLU A 123 2.65 -32.42 5.84
C GLU A 123 1.85 -31.19 5.39
N ALA A 124 0.57 -31.09 5.75
CA ALA A 124 -0.24 -29.91 5.45
C ALA A 124 0.40 -28.63 6.03
N LYS A 125 0.86 -28.65 7.28
CA LYS A 125 1.63 -27.53 7.87
C LYS A 125 2.93 -27.24 7.11
N GLN A 126 3.68 -28.27 6.74
CA GLN A 126 4.94 -28.10 5.98
C GLN A 126 4.71 -27.47 4.60
N LYS A 127 3.59 -27.81 3.94
CA LYS A 127 3.19 -27.21 2.66
C LYS A 127 2.70 -25.78 2.85
N LEU A 128 1.93 -25.51 3.90
CA LEU A 128 1.51 -24.15 4.23
C LEU A 128 2.70 -23.20 4.44
N LEU A 129 3.71 -23.64 5.18
CA LEU A 129 4.92 -22.85 5.40
C LEU A 129 5.67 -22.56 4.09
N ARG A 130 5.73 -23.53 3.17
CA ARG A 130 6.35 -23.33 1.83
C ARG A 130 5.55 -22.40 0.95
N LEU A 131 4.22 -22.48 0.99
CA LEU A 131 3.33 -21.57 0.25
C LEU A 131 3.52 -20.10 0.69
N ASN A 132 3.85 -19.88 1.97
CA ASN A 132 4.14 -18.55 2.51
C ASN A 132 5.63 -18.19 2.51
N SER A 133 6.49 -19.10 2.04
CA SER A 133 7.93 -18.86 2.02
C SER A 133 8.24 -17.83 0.95
N ARG A 134 8.95 -16.77 1.34
CA ARG A 134 9.44 -15.74 0.44
C ARG A 134 10.81 -16.16 -0.06
N PHE A 135 10.86 -16.78 -1.23
CA PHE A 135 12.12 -17.00 -1.95
C PHE A 135 12.33 -15.82 -2.90
N GLY A 136 13.53 -15.24 -2.88
CA GLY A 136 13.89 -14.08 -3.70
C GLY A 136 13.77 -12.75 -2.94
N THR A 137 14.43 -11.75 -3.49
CA THR A 137 14.30 -10.34 -3.10
C THR A 137 13.66 -9.58 -4.23
N PHE A 138 12.96 -8.50 -3.92
CA PHE A 138 12.43 -7.63 -4.96
C PHE A 138 13.51 -6.73 -5.56
N ASP A 139 13.34 -6.43 -6.84
CA ASP A 139 14.11 -5.43 -7.57
C ASP A 139 13.34 -4.10 -7.57
N PRO A 140 13.86 -3.01 -6.98
CA PRO A 140 13.15 -1.74 -6.86
C PRO A 140 12.74 -1.14 -8.21
N GLU A 141 13.63 -1.18 -9.20
CA GLU A 141 13.38 -0.70 -10.57
C GLU A 141 12.27 -1.53 -11.24
N GLY A 142 12.37 -2.86 -11.20
CA GLY A 142 11.32 -3.73 -11.71
C GLY A 142 9.97 -3.54 -11.00
N MET A 143 9.96 -3.22 -9.70
CA MET A 143 8.74 -2.90 -8.97
C MET A 143 8.12 -1.57 -9.43
N LYS A 144 8.94 -0.52 -9.63
CA LYS A 144 8.47 0.76 -10.17
C LYS A 144 7.85 0.60 -11.56
N GLU A 145 8.51 -0.14 -12.44
CA GLU A 145 7.99 -0.43 -13.77
C GLU A 145 6.65 -1.18 -13.69
N PHE A 146 6.55 -2.18 -12.80
CA PHE A 146 5.33 -2.97 -12.64
C PHE A 146 4.12 -2.16 -12.14
N VAL A 147 4.35 -1.18 -11.26
CA VAL A 147 3.26 -0.34 -10.71
C VAL A 147 2.94 0.87 -11.58
N SER A 148 3.80 1.20 -12.53
CA SER A 148 3.61 2.36 -13.41
C SER A 148 2.29 2.26 -14.19
N GLY A 149 1.49 3.34 -14.17
CA GLY A 149 0.19 3.41 -14.83
C GLY A 149 -0.96 2.68 -14.12
N LEU A 150 -0.73 2.11 -12.93
CA LEU A 150 -1.80 1.56 -12.10
C LEU A 150 -2.39 2.64 -11.18
N GLU A 151 -3.72 2.74 -11.16
CA GLU A 151 -4.43 3.47 -10.11
C GLU A 151 -4.48 2.63 -8.83
N ILE A 152 -3.44 2.75 -7.99
CA ILE A 152 -3.33 1.99 -6.73
C ILE A 152 -3.85 2.83 -5.57
N ASN A 153 -4.86 2.30 -4.86
CA ASN A 153 -5.18 2.82 -3.53
C ASN A 153 -4.19 2.25 -2.51
N ILE A 154 -3.21 3.06 -2.11
CA ILE A 154 -2.13 2.67 -1.18
C ILE A 154 -2.71 2.20 0.16
N ASP A 155 -3.82 2.79 0.62
CA ASP A 155 -4.45 2.42 1.88
C ASP A 155 -4.99 0.98 1.90
N ASP A 156 -5.31 0.42 0.74
CA ASP A 156 -5.85 -0.94 0.62
C ASP A 156 -4.75 -2.01 0.48
N LEU A 157 -3.50 -1.61 0.24
CA LEU A 157 -2.38 -2.51 -0.03
C LEU A 157 -1.28 -2.37 1.03
N ASP A 158 -1.06 -3.44 1.80
CA ASP A 158 0.05 -3.52 2.77
C ASP A 158 1.06 -4.58 2.30
N LEU A 159 2.17 -4.12 1.71
CA LEU A 159 3.28 -4.95 1.27
C LEU A 159 4.44 -4.80 2.28
N PRO A 160 4.72 -5.81 3.14
CA PRO A 160 5.67 -5.65 4.24
C PRO A 160 7.12 -5.32 3.86
N GLU A 161 7.49 -5.51 2.58
CA GLU A 161 8.85 -5.27 2.07
C GLU A 161 8.97 -3.93 1.33
N PHE A 162 7.87 -3.20 1.18
CA PHE A 162 7.84 -1.97 0.39
C PHE A 162 7.09 -0.86 1.10
N ASN A 163 7.67 0.33 1.07
CA ASN A 163 6.91 1.54 1.25
C ASN A 163 6.32 1.95 -0.11
N MET A 164 5.05 1.60 -0.35
CA MET A 164 4.37 1.93 -1.60
C MET A 164 4.33 3.44 -1.86
N GLU A 165 4.30 4.26 -0.80
CA GLU A 165 4.36 5.72 -0.95
C GLU A 165 5.69 6.18 -1.53
N GLU A 166 6.81 5.55 -1.15
CA GLU A 166 8.14 5.90 -1.65
C GLU A 166 8.32 5.49 -3.12
N ILE A 167 7.73 4.36 -3.52
CA ILE A 167 7.78 3.84 -4.89
C ILE A 167 6.94 4.71 -5.82
N ILE A 168 5.76 5.15 -5.38
CA ILE A 168 4.84 5.96 -6.19
C ILE A 168 5.26 7.43 -6.20
N ARG A 169 5.78 7.97 -5.08
CA ARG A 169 6.23 9.37 -5.00
C ARG A 169 7.50 9.67 -5.80
N SER A 170 8.24 8.66 -6.28
CA SER A 170 9.44 8.96 -7.06
C SER A 170 9.17 9.66 -8.41
N ASP A 171 7.90 9.72 -8.84
CA ASP A 171 7.47 10.44 -10.04
C ASP A 171 6.78 11.79 -9.73
N GLU A 172 6.52 12.12 -8.46
CA GLU A 172 5.81 13.33 -8.06
C GLU A 172 6.61 14.15 -7.04
N THR A 173 7.25 15.23 -7.50
CA THR A 173 7.82 16.30 -6.64
C THR A 173 6.71 17.08 -5.94
N ILE A 174 5.87 16.42 -5.15
CA ILE A 174 4.80 17.07 -4.37
C ILE A 174 5.34 17.41 -2.99
N GLY A 175 5.61 18.69 -2.76
CA GLY A 175 5.95 19.23 -1.45
C GLY A 175 7.35 19.85 -1.32
N ASP A 176 8.20 19.77 -2.35
CA ASP A 176 9.49 20.48 -2.37
C ASP A 176 9.33 22.01 -2.36
N ASP A 177 8.16 22.52 -2.77
CA ASP A 177 7.81 23.95 -2.69
C ASP A 177 7.35 24.38 -1.28
N LYS A 178 7.17 23.46 -0.33
CA LYS A 178 6.78 23.81 1.04
C LYS A 178 8.00 24.21 1.84
N ILE A 179 8.35 25.49 1.75
CA ILE A 179 9.36 26.12 2.59
C ILE A 179 8.76 26.29 4.01
N PRO A 180 9.38 25.76 5.08
CA PRO A 180 9.01 26.06 6.46
C PRO A 180 8.96 27.57 6.73
N GLU A 181 7.96 28.04 7.48
CA GLU A 181 7.69 29.48 7.69
C GLU A 181 8.86 30.25 8.34
N ASP A 182 9.74 29.57 9.07
CA ASP A 182 10.80 30.16 9.91
C ASP A 182 12.22 29.76 9.49
N ILE A 183 12.52 29.70 8.20
CA ILE A 183 13.90 29.53 7.74
C ILE A 183 14.62 30.88 7.73
N LYS A 184 15.60 31.04 8.62
CA LYS A 184 16.58 32.12 8.51
C LYS A 184 17.47 31.84 7.30
N SER A 185 17.41 32.71 6.29
CA SER A 185 18.38 32.64 5.19
C SER A 185 19.80 32.74 5.74
N ILE A 186 20.60 31.73 5.44
CA ILE A 186 22.05 31.72 5.74
C ILE A 186 22.86 32.38 4.62
N THR A 187 22.26 32.51 3.43
CA THR A 187 22.89 33.02 2.21
C THR A 187 22.56 34.49 2.01
N ARG A 188 23.57 35.27 1.58
CA ARG A 188 23.45 36.68 1.20
C ARG A 188 23.86 36.87 -0.26
N VAL A 189 23.39 37.96 -0.86
CA VAL A 189 23.82 38.37 -2.21
C VAL A 189 25.34 38.54 -2.23
N GLY A 190 25.99 37.94 -3.23
CA GLY A 190 27.44 37.88 -3.37
C GLY A 190 28.08 36.60 -2.82
N ASP A 191 27.35 35.80 -2.03
CA ASP A 191 27.85 34.53 -1.50
C ASP A 191 27.99 33.49 -2.62
N LEU A 192 29.18 32.88 -2.66
CA LEU A 192 29.53 31.81 -3.59
C LEU A 192 29.67 30.51 -2.79
N TRP A 193 28.84 29.53 -3.16
CA TRP A 193 28.85 28.18 -2.62
C TRP A 193 29.62 27.27 -3.56
N GLU A 194 30.57 26.51 -3.01
CA GLU A 194 31.33 25.49 -3.73
C GLU A 194 30.87 24.10 -3.30
N LEU A 195 30.38 23.33 -4.26
CA LEU A 195 29.79 22.01 -4.11
C LEU A 195 30.63 21.00 -4.90
N ASN A 196 31.84 20.73 -4.40
CA ASN A 196 32.89 20.01 -5.14
C ASN A 196 33.24 20.73 -6.45
N GLU A 197 32.97 20.11 -7.61
CA GLU A 197 33.25 20.68 -8.93
C GLU A 197 32.19 21.70 -9.37
N HIS A 198 31.09 21.86 -8.62
CA HIS A 198 30.00 22.76 -8.95
C HIS A 198 30.06 24.05 -8.11
N ARG A 199 29.61 25.16 -8.69
CA ARG A 199 29.59 26.47 -8.04
C ARG A 199 28.22 27.11 -8.18
N VAL A 200 27.73 27.74 -7.11
CA VAL A 200 26.44 28.44 -7.07
C VAL A 200 26.65 29.81 -6.45
N LEU A 201 26.30 30.88 -7.17
CA LEU A 201 26.37 32.25 -6.67
C LEU A 201 24.96 32.76 -6.40
N CYS A 202 24.73 33.29 -5.20
CA CYS A 202 23.54 34.09 -4.93
C CYS A 202 23.79 35.50 -5.47
N GLY A 203 23.29 35.82 -6.66
CA GLY A 203 23.65 37.04 -7.37
C GLY A 203 22.72 37.42 -8.50
N ASP A 204 23.04 38.52 -9.18
CA ASP A 204 22.33 38.98 -10.37
C ASP A 204 22.98 38.38 -11.63
N SER A 205 22.23 37.57 -12.38
CA SER A 205 22.72 36.95 -13.62
C SER A 205 22.86 37.94 -14.78
N THR A 206 22.37 39.17 -14.64
CA THR A 206 22.57 40.27 -15.60
C THR A 206 23.84 41.08 -15.33
N ASP A 207 24.47 40.89 -14.16
CA ASP A 207 25.72 41.55 -13.78
C ASP A 207 26.92 40.73 -14.26
N ALA A 208 27.67 41.31 -15.20
CA ALA A 208 28.83 40.66 -15.81
C ALA A 208 29.94 40.35 -14.80
N GLU A 209 30.16 41.18 -13.78
CA GLU A 209 31.21 40.96 -12.77
C GLU A 209 30.86 39.76 -11.87
N GLN A 210 29.58 39.60 -11.56
CA GLN A 210 29.09 38.46 -10.76
C GLN A 210 29.16 37.16 -11.56
N VAL A 211 28.79 37.18 -12.84
CA VAL A 211 28.96 36.02 -13.72
C VAL A 211 30.44 35.65 -13.85
N GLU A 212 31.34 36.62 -14.03
CA GLU A 212 32.78 36.36 -14.09
C GLU A 212 33.31 35.71 -12.80
N LYS A 213 32.86 36.20 -11.64
CA LYS A 213 33.17 35.59 -10.33
C LYS A 213 32.70 34.13 -10.25
N LEU A 214 31.47 33.85 -10.68
CA LEU A 214 30.89 32.48 -10.73
C LEU A 214 31.62 31.57 -11.71
N MET A 215 32.21 32.13 -12.77
CA MET A 215 32.91 31.37 -13.80
C MET A 215 34.40 31.12 -13.45
N ALA A 216 35.00 31.88 -12.51
CA ALA A 216 36.42 31.76 -12.12
C ALA A 216 37.40 31.67 -13.31
N GLY A 217 37.18 32.49 -14.33
CA GLY A 217 38.03 32.54 -15.52
C GLY A 217 37.72 31.48 -16.58
N GLU A 218 36.85 30.52 -16.29
CA GLU A 218 36.40 29.51 -17.27
C GLU A 218 35.26 30.03 -18.15
N LYS A 219 34.99 29.34 -19.27
CA LYS A 219 33.88 29.65 -20.19
C LYS A 219 32.88 28.50 -20.21
N ALA A 220 31.59 28.83 -20.15
CA ALA A 220 30.52 27.86 -20.28
C ALA A 220 30.44 27.37 -21.73
N ASN A 221 30.37 26.05 -21.93
CA ASN A 221 30.11 25.47 -23.25
C ASN A 221 28.66 25.65 -23.70
N MET A 222 27.73 25.77 -22.75
CA MET A 222 26.30 25.94 -22.98
C MET A 222 25.70 26.72 -21.81
N VAL A 223 24.71 27.56 -22.11
CA VAL A 223 24.02 28.40 -21.13
C VAL A 223 22.52 28.11 -21.21
N PHE A 224 21.92 27.76 -20.09
CA PHE A 224 20.47 27.72 -19.91
C PHE A 224 20.06 28.95 -19.12
N THR A 225 19.16 29.75 -19.67
CA THR A 225 18.57 30.89 -18.98
C THR A 225 17.06 30.70 -19.02
N ASP A 226 16.37 31.15 -17.99
CA ASP A 226 14.92 31.30 -17.97
C ASP A 226 14.57 32.79 -18.17
N PRO A 227 14.66 33.32 -19.40
CA PRO A 227 14.23 34.68 -19.65
C PRO A 227 12.71 34.72 -19.53
N PRO A 228 12.10 35.68 -18.80
CA PRO A 228 10.76 36.05 -19.16
C PRO A 228 10.91 37.04 -20.30
N TYR A 229 10.23 36.78 -21.41
CA TYR A 229 9.55 37.90 -22.05
C TYR A 229 8.09 37.51 -22.27
N GLY A 230 7.23 37.94 -21.34
CA GLY A 230 5.76 37.92 -21.52
C GLY A 230 4.93 37.18 -20.49
N VAL A 231 5.51 36.49 -19.50
CA VAL A 231 4.73 35.86 -18.43
C VAL A 231 4.49 36.89 -17.33
N LYS A 232 3.26 37.43 -17.24
CA LYS A 232 2.80 38.10 -16.03
C LYS A 232 2.76 37.05 -14.94
N TYR A 233 3.72 37.07 -14.03
CA TYR A 233 3.53 36.43 -12.74
C TYR A 233 2.56 37.29 -11.94
N ASP A 234 1.42 36.72 -11.60
CA ASP A 234 0.42 37.33 -10.73
C ASP A 234 1.05 37.40 -9.33
N GLY A 235 1.76 38.49 -9.05
CA GLY A 235 2.52 38.71 -7.81
C GLY A 235 1.65 38.93 -6.57
N THR A 236 0.57 38.16 -6.39
CA THR A 236 -0.23 38.18 -5.15
C THR A 236 0.42 37.34 -4.04
N HIS A 237 1.66 37.66 -3.71
CA HIS A 237 2.25 37.35 -2.40
C HIS A 237 3.14 38.51 -1.97
N LEU A 238 2.56 39.71 -1.93
CA LEU A 238 3.05 40.78 -1.07
C LEU A 238 2.40 40.58 0.30
N SER A 239 3.10 39.91 1.21
CA SER A 239 2.85 40.09 2.63
C SER A 239 3.32 41.49 3.00
N SER A 240 2.37 42.40 3.13
CA SER A 240 2.55 43.70 3.75
C SER A 240 2.68 43.56 5.27
N GLU A 241 3.63 44.32 5.80
CA GLU A 241 3.98 44.61 7.22
C GLU A 241 4.97 43.67 7.92
#